data_AF-A0A378JJC4-F1
#
_entry.id   AF-A0A378JJC4-F1
#
_cell.length_a   1.000
_cell.length_b   1.000
_cell.length_c   1.000
_cell.angle_alpha   90.00
_cell.angle_beta   90.00
_cell.angle_gamma   90.00
#
_symmetry.space_group_name_H-M   'P 1'
#
loop_
_entity.id
_entity.type
_entity.pdbx_description
1 polymer ?
#
loop_
_entity_poly.entity_id
_entity_poly.type
_entity_poly.pdbx_seq_one_letter_code
_entity_poly.pdbx_strand_id
1 'polypeptide(L)'
;MQKLESYLSSIFISLLLGLSINFIGISPIDALIYTAVFYGITAPILILIVLHMANNKKIMGKFVNRQLSNLLGFSTFSLMFLAIITLLYFQFP
;
A
#
# COMPACT_ATOMS: atom_id res chain seq x y z
N MET A 1 18.59 -6.04 -25.54
CA MET A 1 19.51 -6.56 -24.51
C MET A 1 19.69 -5.60 -23.31
N GLN A 2 19.89 -4.28 -23.51
CA GLN A 2 20.08 -3.30 -22.41
C GLN A 2 18.95 -3.20 -21.36
N LYS A 3 17.69 -3.51 -21.72
CA LYS A 3 16.54 -3.50 -20.80
C LYS A 3 16.53 -4.69 -19.82
N LEU A 4 17.16 -5.80 -20.19
CA LEU A 4 17.31 -6.99 -19.34
C LEU A 4 18.41 -6.78 -18.29
N GLU A 5 19.55 -6.21 -18.70
CA GLU A 5 20.66 -5.87 -17.79
C GLU A 5 20.19 -4.95 -16.64
N SER A 6 19.36 -3.95 -16.95
CA SER A 6 18.81 -3.03 -15.93
C SER A 6 17.86 -3.74 -14.95
N TYR A 7 17.08 -4.71 -15.44
CA TYR A 7 16.17 -5.48 -14.61
C TYR A 7 16.93 -6.47 -13.70
N LEU A 8 17.92 -7.17 -14.25
CA LEU A 8 18.78 -8.08 -13.50
C LEU A 8 19.59 -7.32 -12.43
N SER A 9 20.08 -6.13 -12.75
CA SER A 9 20.74 -5.25 -11.78
C SER A 9 19.81 -4.86 -10.64
N SER A 10 18.55 -4.49 -10.92
CA SER A 10 17.56 -4.19 -9.88
C SER A 10 17.28 -5.39 -8.96
N ILE A 11 17.18 -6.60 -9.51
CA ILE A 11 16.96 -7.81 -8.71
C ILE A 11 18.19 -8.12 -7.87
N PHE A 12 19.40 -7.98 -8.43
CA PHE A 12 20.64 -8.21 -7.70
C PHE A 12 20.77 -7.24 -6.51
N ILE A 13 20.43 -5.97 -6.73
CA ILE A 13 20.42 -4.93 -5.69
C ILE A 13 19.35 -5.22 -4.63
N SER A 14 18.12 -5.58 -5.02
CA SER A 14 17.06 -5.89 -4.05
C SER A 14 17.38 -7.13 -3.22
N LEU A 15 17.99 -8.15 -3.83
CA LEU A 15 18.47 -9.34 -3.12
C LEU A 15 19.56 -9.00 -2.11
N LEU A 16 20.54 -8.17 -2.51
CA LEU A 16 21.62 -7.74 -1.63
C LEU A 16 21.11 -6.90 -0.45
N LEU A 17 20.14 -6.01 -0.70
CA LEU A 17 19.47 -5.23 0.35
C LEU A 17 18.67 -6.13 1.29
N GLY A 18 17.89 -7.08 0.76
CA GLY A 18 17.14 -8.05 1.55
C GLY A 18 18.05 -8.90 2.45
N LEU A 19 19.19 -9.35 1.92
CA LEU A 19 20.20 -10.08 2.70
C LEU A 19 20.82 -9.19 3.78
N SER A 20 21.14 -7.93 3.45
CA SER A 20 21.76 -6.97 4.37
C SER A 20 20.89 -6.68 5.59
N ILE A 21 19.56 -6.67 5.45
CA ILE A 21 18.62 -6.51 6.57
C ILE A 21 18.79 -7.63 7.59
N ASN A 22 19.06 -8.86 7.15
CA ASN A 22 19.32 -9.99 8.04
C ASN A 22 20.61 -9.80 8.87
N PHE A 23 21.64 -9.17 8.29
CA PHE A 23 22.92 -8.89 8.98
C PHE A 23 22.85 -7.71 9.96
N ILE A 24 21.87 -6.81 9.84
CA ILE A 24 21.70 -5.63 10.70
C ILE A 24 21.06 -6.01 12.07
N GLY A 25 20.67 -7.27 12.26
CA GLY A 25 20.09 -7.77 13.51
C GLY A 25 18.61 -7.43 13.70
N ILE A 26 17.97 -6.83 12.69
CA ILE A 26 16.52 -6.67 12.61
C ILE A 26 15.97 -7.90 11.88
N SER A 27 15.09 -8.66 12.51
CA SER A 27 14.48 -9.81 11.83
C SER A 27 13.70 -9.31 10.60
N PRO A 28 13.91 -9.89 9.40
CA PRO A 28 13.12 -9.53 8.22
C PRO A 28 11.61 -9.65 8.44
N ILE A 29 11.18 -10.54 9.34
CA ILE A 29 9.79 -10.67 9.77
C ILE A 29 9.31 -9.39 10.46
N ASP A 30 10.09 -8.81 11.37
CA ASP A 30 9.71 -7.58 12.08
C ASP A 30 9.65 -6.39 11.13
N ALA A 31 10.60 -6.30 10.20
CA ALA A 31 10.57 -5.31 9.13
C ALA A 31 9.31 -5.47 8.26
N LEU A 32 8.93 -6.72 7.92
CA LEU A 32 7.71 -7.00 7.15
C LEU A 32 6.46 -6.58 7.93
N ILE A 33 6.36 -6.93 9.21
CA ILE A 33 5.24 -6.52 10.08
C ILE A 33 5.15 -4.99 10.16
N TYR A 34 6.27 -4.29 10.37
CA TYR A 34 6.31 -2.83 10.42
C TYR A 34 5.84 -2.21 9.10
N THR A 35 6.30 -2.73 7.96
CA THR A 35 5.82 -2.26 6.65
C THR A 35 4.32 -2.52 6.47
N ALA A 36 3.80 -3.67 6.92
CA ALA A 36 2.38 -3.97 6.84
C ALA A 36 1.52 -3.01 7.68
N VAL A 37 1.97 -2.65 8.89
CA VAL A 37 1.30 -1.63 9.72
C VAL A 37 1.31 -0.26 9.01
N PHE A 38 2.44 0.12 8.42
CA PHE A 38 2.56 1.37 7.66
C PHE A 38 1.66 1.37 6.41
N TYR A 39 1.60 0.26 5.68
CA TYR A 39 0.69 0.08 4.55
C TYR A 39 -0.78 0.12 4.98
N GLY A 40 -1.11 -0.48 6.12
CA GLY A 40 -2.43 -0.39 6.73
C GLY A 40 -2.83 1.07 6.93
N ILE A 41 -1.97 1.90 7.52
CA ILE A 41 -2.22 3.33 7.77
C ILE A 41 -2.32 4.15 6.48
N THR A 42 -1.46 3.89 5.51
CA THR A 42 -1.41 4.65 4.25
C THR A 42 -2.53 4.28 3.27
N ALA A 43 -3.06 3.05 3.33
CA ALA A 43 -4.11 2.57 2.43
C ALA A 43 -5.41 3.41 2.48
N PRO A 44 -6.03 3.72 3.64
CA PRO A 44 -7.22 4.58 3.70
C PRO A 44 -6.99 5.97 3.10
N ILE A 45 -5.81 6.56 3.34
CA ILE A 45 -5.44 7.88 2.81
C ILE A 45 -5.37 7.82 1.29
N LEU A 46 -4.68 6.81 0.75
CA LEU A 46 -4.61 6.56 -0.69
C LEU A 46 -6.00 6.34 -1.30
N ILE A 47 -6.84 5.52 -0.68
CA ILE A 47 -8.21 5.26 -1.14
C ILE A 47 -9.02 6.56 -1.19
N LEU A 48 -8.95 7.39 -0.15
CA LEU A 48 -9.62 8.70 -0.13
C LEU A 48 -9.16 9.61 -1.26
N ILE A 49 -7.84 9.70 -1.48
CA ILE A 49 -7.26 10.53 -2.55
C ILE A 49 -7.71 10.02 -3.91
N VAL A 50 -7.63 8.71 -4.15
CA VAL A 50 -8.04 8.09 -5.41
C VAL A 50 -9.54 8.28 -5.64
N LEU A 51 -10.38 8.11 -4.62
CA LEU A 51 -11.83 8.34 -4.71
C LEU A 51 -12.16 9.80 -5.04
N HIS A 52 -11.47 10.74 -4.39
CA HIS A 52 -11.65 12.18 -4.64
C HIS A 52 -11.21 12.57 -6.06
N MET A 53 -10.06 12.06 -6.53
CA MET A 53 -9.58 12.28 -7.89
C MET A 53 -10.51 11.63 -8.93
N ALA A 54 -10.97 10.41 -8.70
CA ALA A 54 -11.83 9.66 -9.62
C ALA A 54 -13.24 10.24 -9.74
N ASN A 55 -13.73 10.93 -8.71
CA ASN A 55 -15.00 11.69 -8.77
C ASN A 55 -14.86 13.03 -9.51
N ASN A 56 -13.64 13.52 -9.74
CA ASN A 56 -13.43 14.81 -10.39
C ASN A 56 -13.49 14.67 -11.93
N LYS A 57 -14.58 15.19 -12.52
CA LYS A 57 -14.78 15.25 -13.98
C LYS A 57 -13.67 16.01 -14.72
N LYS A 58 -12.97 16.94 -14.04
CA LYS A 58 -11.85 17.68 -14.63
C LYS A 58 -10.62 16.80 -14.84
N ILE A 59 -10.45 15.74 -14.03
CA ILE A 59 -9.30 14.82 -14.07
C ILE A 59 -9.65 13.57 -14.90
N MET A 60 -10.83 12.98 -14.69
CA MET A 60 -11.24 11.73 -15.37
C MET A 60 -12.11 11.93 -16.63
N GLY A 61 -12.50 13.16 -16.96
CA GLY A 61 -13.30 13.46 -18.15
C GLY A 61 -14.67 12.77 -18.11
N LYS A 62 -14.89 11.84 -19.04
CA LYS A 62 -16.17 11.10 -19.18
C LYS A 62 -16.27 9.86 -18.29
N PHE A 63 -15.15 9.35 -17.78
CA PHE A 63 -15.08 8.12 -16.98
C PHE A 63 -15.07 8.40 -15.49
N VAL A 64 -15.93 9.30 -15.01
CA VAL A 64 -16.04 9.54 -13.57
C VAL A 64 -16.70 8.37 -12.85
N ASN A 65 -16.29 8.18 -11.61
CA ASN A 65 -16.91 7.22 -10.72
C ASN A 65 -18.44 7.43 -10.66
N ARG A 66 -19.20 6.39 -10.99
CA ARG A 66 -20.65 6.35 -10.74
C ARG A 66 -20.92 5.97 -9.28
N GLN A 67 -22.18 6.06 -8.86
CA GLN A 67 -22.61 5.75 -7.49
C GLN A 67 -22.16 4.36 -7.00
N LEU A 68 -22.13 3.34 -7.88
CA LEU A 68 -21.64 2.00 -7.53
C LEU A 68 -20.15 1.99 -7.19
N SER A 69 -19.32 2.64 -8.00
CA SER A 69 -17.88 2.69 -7.74
C SER A 69 -17.54 3.57 -6.54
N ASN A 70 -18.34 4.61 -6.27
CA ASN A 70 -18.21 5.41 -5.06
C ASN A 70 -18.61 4.62 -3.81
N LEU A 71 -19.65 3.78 -3.90
CA LEU A 71 -20.08 2.89 -2.82
C LEU A 71 -19.01 1.83 -2.51
N LEU A 72 -18.44 1.20 -3.54
CA LEU A 72 -17.35 0.23 -3.37
C LEU A 72 -16.08 0.87 -2.80
N GLY A 73 -15.74 2.09 -3.23
CA GLY A 73 -14.60 2.80 -2.70
C GLY A 73 -14.81 3.22 -1.23
N PHE A 74 -16.02 3.64 -0.86
CA PHE A 74 -16.36 3.95 0.53
C PHE A 74 -16.41 2.68 1.41
N SER A 75 -16.91 1.55 0.89
CA SER A 75 -16.88 0.28 1.62
C SER A 75 -15.45 -0.20 1.85
N THR A 76 -14.57 -0.05 0.86
CA THR A 76 -13.14 -0.39 0.97
C THR A 76 -12.44 0.51 2.00
N PHE A 77 -12.73 1.82 1.97
CA PHE A 77 -12.24 2.75 2.99
C PHE A 77 -12.68 2.34 4.40
N SER A 78 -13.97 2.05 4.58
CA SER A 78 -14.54 1.62 5.86
C SER A 78 -13.89 0.32 6.37
N LEU A 79 -13.71 -0.65 5.48
CA LEU A 79 -13.08 -1.94 5.81
C LEU A 79 -11.61 -1.78 6.20
N MET A 80 -10.85 -0.95 5.48
CA MET A 80 -9.45 -0.64 5.83
C MET A 80 -9.34 0.13 7.14
N PHE A 81 -10.25 1.07 7.39
CA PHE A 81 -10.31 1.81 8.65
C PHE A 81 -10.59 0.88 9.83
N LEU A 82 -11.56 -0.04 9.69
CA LEU A 82 -11.84 -1.09 10.67
C LEU A 82 -10.62 -1.99 10.90
N ALA A 83 -9.95 -2.43 9.83
CA ALA A 83 -8.77 -3.30 9.93
C ALA A 83 -7.63 -2.66 10.76
N ILE A 84 -7.38 -1.37 10.58
CA ILE A 84 -6.40 -0.61 11.39
C ILE A 84 -6.81 -0.54 12.86
N ILE A 85 -8.08 -0.26 13.13
CA ILE A 85 -8.59 -0.19 14.51
C ILE A 85 -8.44 -1.55 15.18
N THR A 86 -8.77 -2.64 14.49
CA THR A 86 -8.58 -3.99 15.02
C THR A 86 -7.12 -4.35 15.23
N LEU A 87 -6.22 -3.92 14.33
CA LEU A 87 -4.79 -4.14 14.47
C LEU A 87 -4.25 -3.39 15.70
N LEU A 88 -4.59 -2.11 15.85
CA LEU A 88 -4.22 -1.31 17.02
C LEU A 88 -4.75 -1.94 18.32
N TYR A 89 -5.99 -2.41 18.33
CA TYR A 89 -6.56 -3.07 19.51
C TYR A 89 -5.89 -4.40 19.84
N PHE A 90 -5.47 -5.17 18.82
CA PHE A 90 -4.78 -6.46 19.02
C PHE A 90 -3.29 -6.31 19.37
N GLN A 91 -2.64 -5.25 18.87
CA GLN A 91 -1.24 -4.96 19.13
C GLN A 91 -1.02 -4.31 20.50
N PHE A 92 -2.03 -3.61 21.03
CA PHE A 92 -2.03 -3.00 22.36
C PHE A 92 -3.05 -3.69 23.30
N PRO A 93 -2.80 -4.93 23.79
CA PRO A 93 -3.39 -5.41 25.03
C PRO A 93 -2.63 -4.90 26.26
#